data_AF-A0A8B8JMS4-F1
#
_entry.id   AF-A0A8B8JMS4-F1
#
_cell.length_a   1.000
_cell.length_b   1.000
_cell.length_c   1.000
_cell.angle_alpha   90.00
_cell.angle_beta   90.00
_cell.angle_gamma   90.00
#
_symmetry.space_group_name_H-M   'P 1'
#
loop_
_entity.id
_entity.type
_entity.pdbx_description
1 polymer ?
#
loop_
_entity_poly.entity_id
_entity_poly.type
_entity_poly.pdbx_seq_one_letter_code
_entity_poly.pdbx_strand_id
1 'polypeptide(L)'
;MYAKHLAELASNLGFDGWLLNMEVTMKPGQIPNLKEFVSHLTSTMHSSVPGSLVIWYDSVTINGDLWYQNQLNQYNKPFFDICDGIFANYSWEEDYPKQSAAVAGDRKFDVYMGIDVFGRNTYGGGQWNTNVALDVIRKNDVSGAIFAPGWVYESKQAPDFGTAQNRWWSLVEKSWGILRKFSGALPFYTNFDQGRGYHISVEGDNVSNATWCNISSQGIQPLLEFADSTNSVQLLVDLKEASYSGGGNITFKGSLERDIYFKRRIFQGEFILSELPIHFIYSVKSDSNSSLGLVLEFTSTINKAMSILLTSQGMDNLSSKFSKVIPTTEHKGNAPGWVIHEGTIEMNGYILTEIHALCQRPNAPSNELRQKSRPLGPDHTVASPTDYFAVLGHITVKTSNYQPDFPVSTSWLVNGEYINWKSGPQGSRILSVKISWKLKEGKNFVFPHYNVYVENLPKLADGNPNTTVKLVKEYLGVAQVNCFYVSELEVPPSTSSLKFIIQLCGFDGTNQNLGESPYYQLEVKGL
;
A
#
# COMPACT_ATOMS: atom_id res chain seq x y z
N MET A 1 -9.16 -23.38 -27.20
CA MET A 1 -8.25 -22.29 -27.61
C MET A 1 -8.37 -21.09 -26.68
N TYR A 2 -9.51 -20.39 -26.62
CA TYR A 2 -9.65 -19.18 -25.79
C TYR A 2 -9.39 -19.40 -24.29
N ALA A 3 -9.97 -20.45 -23.69
CA ALA A 3 -9.74 -20.76 -22.28
C ALA A 3 -8.25 -20.90 -21.92
N LYS A 4 -7.48 -21.56 -22.79
CA LYS A 4 -6.03 -21.73 -22.62
C LYS A 4 -5.30 -20.39 -22.64
N HIS A 5 -5.59 -19.52 -23.61
CA HIS A 5 -4.96 -18.21 -23.68
C HIS A 5 -5.32 -17.31 -22.50
N LEU A 6 -6.56 -17.39 -21.99
CA LEU A 6 -6.96 -16.66 -20.78
C LEU A 6 -6.20 -17.14 -19.54
N ALA A 7 -5.95 -18.44 -19.42
CA ALA A 7 -5.13 -19.00 -18.34
C ALA A 7 -3.64 -18.65 -18.50
N GLU A 8 -3.12 -18.66 -19.73
CA GLU A 8 -1.76 -18.20 -20.03
C GLU A 8 -1.57 -16.72 -19.67
N LEU A 9 -2.56 -15.85 -19.92
CA LEU A 9 -2.52 -14.44 -19.51
C LEU A 9 -2.47 -14.31 -17.99
N ALA A 10 -3.35 -15.00 -17.27
CA ALA A 10 -3.39 -14.99 -15.82
C ALA A 10 -2.07 -15.46 -15.19
N SER A 11 -1.54 -16.58 -15.68
CA SER A 11 -0.27 -17.15 -15.21
C SER A 11 0.93 -16.25 -15.51
N ASN A 12 1.03 -15.71 -16.72
CA ASN A 12 2.18 -14.90 -17.13
C ASN A 12 2.16 -13.49 -16.55
N LEU A 13 0.98 -12.91 -16.30
CA LEU A 13 0.82 -11.56 -15.75
C LEU A 13 0.59 -11.56 -14.23
N GLY A 14 0.38 -12.73 -13.62
CA GLY A 14 0.28 -12.90 -12.18
C GLY A 14 -1.03 -12.40 -11.56
N PHE A 15 -2.18 -12.74 -12.16
CA PHE A 15 -3.50 -12.50 -11.57
C PHE A 15 -4.33 -13.78 -11.47
N ASP A 16 -5.32 -13.77 -10.57
CA ASP A 16 -5.84 -15.00 -9.97
C ASP A 16 -7.19 -15.49 -10.51
N GLY A 17 -7.63 -15.04 -11.70
CA GLY A 17 -8.98 -15.41 -12.11
C GLY A 17 -9.66 -14.56 -13.16
N TRP A 18 -10.93 -14.88 -13.37
CA TRP A 18 -11.81 -14.19 -14.30
C TRP A 18 -13.23 -14.07 -13.75
N LEU A 19 -13.80 -12.87 -13.84
CA LEU A 19 -15.25 -12.65 -13.74
C LEU A 19 -15.82 -12.67 -15.15
N LEU A 20 -16.71 -13.63 -15.44
CA LEU A 20 -17.38 -13.77 -16.72
C LEU A 20 -18.71 -13.03 -16.70
N ASN A 21 -18.74 -11.83 -17.30
CA ASN A 21 -19.97 -11.08 -17.50
C ASN A 21 -20.45 -11.13 -18.96
N MET A 22 -21.43 -11.99 -19.24
CA MET A 22 -21.97 -12.18 -20.58
C MET A 22 -23.25 -11.35 -20.77
N GLU A 23 -23.13 -10.14 -21.29
CA GLU A 23 -24.26 -9.19 -21.44
C GLU A 23 -24.92 -9.28 -22.83
N VAL A 24 -25.17 -10.50 -23.31
CA VAL A 24 -25.71 -10.75 -24.65
C VAL A 24 -26.70 -11.91 -24.66
N THR A 25 -27.80 -11.77 -25.41
CA THR A 25 -28.71 -12.89 -25.69
C THR A 25 -28.04 -13.89 -26.64
N MET A 26 -28.25 -15.18 -26.39
CA MET A 26 -27.71 -16.29 -27.15
C MET A 26 -28.82 -17.20 -27.65
N LYS A 27 -28.58 -17.89 -28.77
CA LYS A 27 -29.49 -18.94 -29.23
C LYS A 27 -29.38 -20.15 -28.30
N PRO A 28 -30.48 -20.86 -28.00
CA PRO A 28 -30.44 -22.05 -27.13
C PRO A 28 -29.37 -23.08 -27.54
N GLY A 29 -29.16 -23.29 -28.84
CA GLY A 29 -28.14 -24.20 -29.37
C GLY A 29 -26.68 -23.80 -29.07
N GLN A 30 -26.42 -22.58 -28.61
CA GLN A 30 -25.08 -22.10 -28.24
C GLN A 30 -24.77 -22.32 -26.75
N ILE A 31 -25.78 -22.58 -25.92
CA ILE A 31 -25.62 -22.74 -24.46
C ILE A 31 -24.73 -23.93 -24.09
N PRO A 32 -24.79 -25.10 -24.76
CA PRO A 32 -23.84 -26.17 -24.50
C PRO A 32 -22.39 -25.73 -24.69
N ASN A 33 -22.10 -24.94 -25.73
CA ASN A 33 -20.74 -24.44 -25.98
C ASN A 33 -20.29 -23.42 -24.93
N LEU A 34 -21.20 -22.57 -24.45
CA LEU A 34 -20.90 -21.62 -23.38
C LEU A 34 -20.59 -22.36 -22.08
N LYS A 35 -21.40 -23.36 -21.71
CA LYS A 35 -21.14 -24.20 -20.53
C LYS A 35 -19.80 -24.93 -20.65
N GLU A 36 -19.51 -25.53 -21.80
CA GLU A 36 -18.21 -26.16 -22.07
C GLU A 36 -17.07 -25.16 -21.91
N PHE A 37 -17.21 -23.94 -22.45
CA PHE A 37 -16.21 -22.90 -22.29
C PHE A 37 -15.96 -22.53 -20.82
N VAL A 38 -17.03 -22.32 -20.03
CA VAL A 38 -16.92 -21.99 -18.60
C VAL A 38 -16.22 -23.13 -17.85
N SER A 39 -16.69 -24.36 -18.00
CA SER A 39 -16.11 -25.54 -17.34
C SER A 39 -14.65 -25.75 -17.71
N HIS A 40 -14.32 -25.60 -19.00
CA HIS A 40 -12.96 -25.77 -19.49
C HIS A 40 -12.04 -24.63 -19.02
N LEU A 41 -12.51 -23.39 -18.97
CA LEU A 41 -11.76 -22.27 -18.42
C LEU A 41 -11.47 -22.48 -16.94
N THR A 42 -12.47 -22.82 -16.13
CA THR A 42 -12.30 -23.12 -14.69
C THR A 42 -11.23 -24.18 -14.48
N SER A 43 -11.34 -25.32 -15.16
CA SER A 43 -10.37 -26.42 -15.03
C SER A 43 -8.95 -26.02 -15.46
N THR A 44 -8.85 -25.24 -16.55
CA THR A 44 -7.55 -24.80 -17.07
C THR A 44 -6.91 -23.76 -16.15
N MET A 45 -7.72 -22.85 -15.59
CA MET A 45 -7.29 -21.85 -14.61
C MET A 45 -6.72 -22.53 -13.37
N HIS A 46 -7.44 -23.45 -12.73
CA HIS A 46 -6.94 -24.18 -11.54
C HIS A 46 -5.65 -24.96 -11.82
N SER A 47 -5.53 -25.51 -13.04
CA SER A 47 -4.32 -26.23 -13.45
C SER A 47 -3.11 -25.31 -13.64
N SER A 48 -3.34 -24.08 -14.12
CA SER A 48 -2.29 -23.13 -14.48
C SER A 48 -1.91 -22.19 -13.33
N VAL A 49 -2.89 -21.87 -12.48
CA VAL A 49 -2.82 -20.94 -11.36
C VAL A 49 -3.59 -21.56 -10.18
N PRO A 50 -2.96 -22.37 -9.33
CA PRO A 50 -3.61 -22.98 -8.18
C PRO A 50 -4.24 -21.92 -7.26
N GLY A 51 -5.49 -22.14 -6.86
CA GLY A 51 -6.26 -21.18 -6.05
C GLY A 51 -6.98 -20.09 -6.85
N SER A 52 -6.87 -20.09 -8.19
CA SER A 52 -7.60 -19.14 -9.03
C SER A 52 -9.12 -19.30 -8.97
N LEU A 53 -9.85 -18.24 -9.25
CA LEU A 53 -11.32 -18.25 -9.28
C LEU A 53 -11.88 -17.83 -10.65
N VAL A 54 -12.87 -18.57 -11.13
CA VAL A 54 -13.72 -18.21 -12.27
C VAL A 54 -15.15 -18.02 -11.77
N ILE A 55 -15.62 -16.78 -11.82
CA ILE A 55 -16.92 -16.38 -11.27
C ILE A 55 -17.86 -16.05 -12.42
N TRP A 56 -19.08 -16.60 -12.39
CA TRP A 56 -20.13 -16.29 -13.36
C TRP A 56 -20.96 -15.10 -12.90
N TYR A 57 -21.21 -14.11 -13.76
CA TYR A 57 -22.21 -13.08 -13.47
C TYR A 57 -23.61 -13.57 -13.85
N ASP A 58 -24.61 -13.29 -13.01
CA ASP A 58 -26.01 -13.62 -13.23
C ASP A 58 -26.60 -12.85 -14.43
N SER A 59 -26.31 -13.30 -15.64
CA SER A 59 -26.75 -12.67 -16.90
C SER A 59 -27.50 -13.63 -17.82
N VAL A 60 -26.79 -14.44 -18.61
CA VAL A 60 -27.38 -15.39 -19.58
C VAL A 60 -27.91 -16.61 -18.85
N THR A 61 -29.17 -16.95 -19.08
CA THR A 61 -29.80 -18.15 -18.51
C THR A 61 -29.50 -19.39 -19.36
N ILE A 62 -29.85 -20.58 -18.85
CA ILE A 62 -29.76 -21.82 -19.61
C ILE A 62 -30.57 -21.86 -20.91
N ASN A 63 -31.50 -20.93 -21.11
CA ASN A 63 -32.27 -20.79 -22.35
C ASN A 63 -31.59 -19.88 -23.37
N GLY A 64 -30.55 -19.14 -22.95
CA GLY A 64 -29.85 -18.15 -23.77
C GLY A 64 -30.40 -16.73 -23.63
N ASP A 65 -31.46 -16.52 -22.85
CA ASP A 65 -31.98 -15.19 -22.57
C ASP A 65 -31.02 -14.42 -21.65
N LEU A 66 -30.71 -13.17 -22.00
CA LEU A 66 -30.12 -12.21 -21.08
C LEU A 66 -31.20 -11.77 -20.09
N TRP A 67 -31.23 -12.42 -18.92
CA TRP A 67 -32.28 -12.23 -17.93
C TRP A 67 -31.73 -12.45 -16.52
N TYR A 68 -31.38 -11.34 -15.87
CA TYR A 68 -30.89 -11.32 -14.49
C TYR A 68 -31.93 -11.91 -13.54
N GLN A 69 -31.57 -12.98 -12.85
CA GLN A 69 -32.45 -13.62 -11.87
C GLN A 69 -32.45 -12.89 -10.53
N ASN A 70 -31.39 -12.11 -10.26
CA ASN A 70 -31.07 -11.46 -8.99
C ASN A 70 -30.86 -12.47 -7.84
N GLN A 71 -30.73 -13.75 -8.15
CA GLN A 71 -30.55 -14.85 -7.19
C GLN A 71 -30.02 -16.10 -7.88
N LEU A 72 -29.46 -17.02 -7.12
CA LEU A 72 -29.13 -18.36 -7.63
C LEU A 72 -30.42 -19.20 -7.70
N ASN A 73 -30.77 -19.69 -8.89
CA ASN A 73 -31.93 -20.55 -9.10
C ASN A 73 -31.70 -21.51 -10.30
N GLN A 74 -32.73 -22.27 -10.69
CA GLN A 74 -32.63 -23.26 -11.77
C GLN A 74 -32.16 -22.69 -13.13
N TYR A 75 -32.33 -21.40 -13.40
CA TYR A 75 -31.99 -20.78 -14.68
C TYR A 75 -30.52 -20.44 -14.83
N ASN A 76 -29.78 -20.28 -13.72
CA ASN A 76 -28.35 -19.96 -13.71
C ASN A 76 -27.50 -20.97 -12.93
N LYS A 77 -28.11 -21.83 -12.09
CA LYS A 77 -27.40 -22.87 -11.32
C LYS A 77 -26.51 -23.77 -12.17
N PRO A 78 -26.89 -24.19 -13.39
CA PRO A 78 -25.98 -25.00 -14.21
C PRO A 78 -24.69 -24.30 -14.64
N PHE A 79 -24.59 -22.96 -14.57
CA PHE A 79 -23.32 -22.24 -14.74
C PHE A 79 -22.55 -22.18 -13.42
N PHE A 80 -23.23 -21.92 -12.30
CA PHE A 80 -22.64 -21.96 -10.96
C PHE A 80 -22.01 -23.31 -10.62
N ASP A 81 -22.64 -24.42 -11.02
CA ASP A 81 -22.16 -25.78 -10.71
C ASP A 81 -20.85 -26.15 -11.44
N ILE A 82 -20.49 -25.42 -12.50
CA ILE A 82 -19.31 -25.70 -13.33
C ILE A 82 -18.20 -24.64 -13.19
N CYS A 83 -18.36 -23.68 -12.27
CA CYS A 83 -17.37 -22.66 -11.94
C CYS A 83 -17.29 -22.43 -10.42
N ASP A 84 -16.46 -21.48 -9.99
CA ASP A 84 -16.11 -21.30 -8.58
C ASP A 84 -17.15 -20.49 -7.80
N GLY A 85 -18.03 -19.76 -8.47
CA GLY A 85 -19.12 -19.04 -7.82
C GLY A 85 -19.95 -18.19 -8.76
N ILE A 86 -20.96 -17.53 -8.19
CA ILE A 86 -21.87 -16.65 -8.94
C ILE A 86 -21.95 -15.26 -8.30
N PHE A 87 -21.78 -14.23 -9.12
CA PHE A 87 -22.12 -12.85 -8.79
C PHE A 87 -23.58 -12.63 -9.19
N ALA A 88 -24.49 -12.64 -8.21
CA ALA A 88 -25.90 -12.36 -8.46
C ALA A 88 -26.11 -10.86 -8.74
N ASN A 89 -26.98 -10.53 -9.70
CA ASN A 89 -27.27 -9.14 -10.04
C ASN A 89 -27.86 -8.38 -8.83
N TYR A 90 -27.63 -7.07 -8.76
CA TYR A 90 -27.87 -6.26 -7.57
C TYR A 90 -29.35 -5.89 -7.29
N SER A 91 -30.27 -6.16 -8.21
CA SER A 91 -31.70 -5.83 -8.06
C SER A 91 -32.52 -6.91 -7.31
N TRP A 92 -31.96 -7.45 -6.22
CA TRP A 92 -32.56 -8.55 -5.45
C TRP A 92 -33.50 -8.06 -4.33
N GLU A 93 -34.36 -8.96 -3.86
CA GLU A 93 -35.30 -8.73 -2.75
C GLU A 93 -34.82 -9.41 -1.45
N GLU A 94 -35.37 -9.01 -0.30
CA GLU A 94 -34.86 -9.41 1.03
C GLU A 94 -34.72 -10.94 1.23
N ASP A 95 -35.62 -11.73 0.64
CA ASP A 95 -35.59 -13.20 0.75
C ASP A 95 -34.65 -13.89 -0.24
N TYR A 96 -34.16 -13.20 -1.28
CA TYR A 96 -33.35 -13.80 -2.35
C TYR A 96 -31.99 -14.33 -1.88
N PRO A 97 -31.24 -13.66 -0.97
CA PRO A 97 -30.04 -14.24 -0.36
C PRO A 97 -30.32 -15.60 0.32
N LYS A 98 -31.42 -15.71 1.08
CA LYS A 98 -31.83 -16.94 1.76
C LYS A 98 -32.19 -18.05 0.77
N GLN A 99 -32.96 -17.71 -0.27
CA GLN A 99 -33.34 -18.64 -1.32
C GLN A 99 -32.11 -19.14 -2.08
N SER A 100 -31.18 -18.25 -2.40
CA SER A 100 -29.91 -18.59 -3.05
C SER A 100 -29.06 -19.52 -2.18
N ALA A 101 -28.96 -19.26 -0.87
CA ALA A 101 -28.26 -20.13 0.08
C ALA A 101 -28.84 -21.55 0.07
N ALA A 102 -30.17 -21.66 0.07
CA ALA A 102 -30.86 -22.95 0.03
C ALA A 102 -30.59 -23.71 -1.27
N VAL A 103 -30.51 -23.03 -2.42
CA VAL A 103 -30.18 -23.63 -3.71
C VAL A 103 -28.68 -24.03 -3.80
N ALA A 104 -27.80 -23.25 -3.19
CA ALA A 104 -26.35 -23.49 -3.19
C ALA A 104 -25.92 -24.62 -2.25
N GLY A 105 -26.67 -24.87 -1.17
CA GLY A 105 -26.30 -25.85 -0.14
C GLY A 105 -24.97 -25.51 0.52
N ASP A 106 -24.03 -26.46 0.53
CA ASP A 106 -22.71 -26.27 1.14
C ASP A 106 -21.88 -25.17 0.45
N ARG A 107 -22.20 -24.83 -0.80
CA ARG A 107 -21.55 -23.76 -1.57
C ARG A 107 -22.19 -22.38 -1.35
N LYS A 108 -22.95 -22.17 -0.28
CA LYS A 108 -23.64 -20.89 -0.01
C LYS A 108 -22.74 -19.66 0.02
N PHE A 109 -21.46 -19.80 0.39
CA PHE A 109 -20.49 -18.71 0.37
C PHE A 109 -19.87 -18.44 -1.02
N ASP A 110 -20.12 -19.30 -2.01
CA ASP A 110 -19.78 -19.07 -3.41
C ASP A 110 -20.86 -18.27 -4.15
N VAL A 111 -21.96 -17.92 -3.46
CA VAL A 111 -22.97 -16.99 -3.94
C VAL A 111 -22.62 -15.60 -3.42
N TYR A 112 -22.33 -14.69 -4.34
CA TYR A 112 -22.00 -13.31 -4.07
C TYR A 112 -23.15 -12.40 -4.48
N MET A 113 -23.94 -11.93 -3.51
CA MET A 113 -25.07 -11.04 -3.76
C MET A 113 -24.57 -9.63 -4.09
N GLY A 114 -24.88 -9.16 -5.29
CA GLY A 114 -24.40 -7.87 -5.80
C GLY A 114 -24.97 -6.67 -5.06
N ILE A 115 -24.16 -5.64 -4.85
CA ILE A 115 -24.57 -4.35 -4.30
C ILE A 115 -24.01 -3.25 -5.19
N ASP A 116 -24.87 -2.54 -5.92
CA ASP A 116 -24.41 -1.39 -6.73
C ASP A 116 -24.26 -0.15 -5.86
N VAL A 117 -23.03 0.28 -5.61
CA VAL A 117 -22.75 1.43 -4.74
C VAL A 117 -23.27 2.74 -5.33
N PHE A 118 -23.52 2.84 -6.65
CA PHE A 118 -24.21 4.02 -7.20
C PHE A 118 -25.70 4.09 -6.83
N GLY A 119 -26.29 2.98 -6.37
CA GLY A 119 -27.67 2.92 -5.91
C GLY A 119 -28.71 2.61 -7.00
N ARG A 120 -28.31 2.10 -8.17
CA ARG A 120 -29.24 1.84 -9.28
C ARG A 120 -30.01 0.54 -9.03
N ASN A 121 -31.23 0.65 -8.50
CA ASN A 121 -32.12 -0.47 -8.19
C ASN A 121 -31.54 -1.52 -7.22
N THR A 122 -30.45 -1.21 -6.52
CA THR A 122 -29.86 -2.11 -5.54
C THR A 122 -30.70 -2.15 -4.27
N TYR A 123 -30.77 -3.32 -3.62
CA TYR A 123 -31.33 -3.40 -2.28
C TYR A 123 -30.60 -2.44 -1.32
N GLY A 124 -31.34 -1.76 -0.45
CA GLY A 124 -30.79 -0.77 0.49
C GLY A 124 -30.38 0.57 -0.12
N GLY A 125 -30.39 0.72 -1.45
CA GLY A 125 -30.15 2.00 -2.14
C GLY A 125 -28.68 2.40 -2.35
N GLY A 126 -27.71 1.56 -1.99
CA GLY A 126 -26.28 1.80 -2.26
C GLY A 126 -25.72 3.02 -1.53
N GLN A 127 -24.69 3.66 -2.09
CA GLN A 127 -24.09 4.90 -1.60
C GLN A 127 -23.73 4.81 -0.10
N TRP A 128 -24.17 5.77 0.71
CA TRP A 128 -24.03 5.79 2.18
C TRP A 128 -24.91 4.77 2.92
N ASN A 129 -25.76 4.02 2.22
CA ASN A 129 -26.60 2.97 2.76
C ASN A 129 -26.17 1.56 2.31
N THR A 130 -24.97 1.41 1.72
CA THR A 130 -24.44 0.12 1.24
C THR A 130 -24.47 -0.96 2.33
N ASN A 131 -24.25 -0.57 3.59
CA ASN A 131 -24.25 -1.46 4.74
C ASN A 131 -25.62 -2.13 5.01
N VAL A 132 -26.73 -1.50 4.60
CA VAL A 132 -28.08 -2.08 4.73
C VAL A 132 -28.19 -3.39 3.95
N ALA A 133 -27.63 -3.43 2.74
CA ALA A 133 -27.58 -4.65 1.93
C ALA A 133 -26.65 -5.69 2.57
N LEU A 134 -25.47 -5.27 3.04
CA LEU A 134 -24.52 -6.14 3.71
C LEU A 134 -25.12 -6.81 4.96
N ASP A 135 -25.89 -6.09 5.77
CA ASP A 135 -26.53 -6.66 6.97
C ASP A 135 -27.50 -7.81 6.62
N VAL A 136 -28.29 -7.65 5.56
CA VAL A 136 -29.22 -8.70 5.08
C VAL A 136 -28.48 -9.89 4.49
N ILE A 137 -27.44 -9.64 3.70
CA ILE A 137 -26.62 -10.71 3.11
C ILE A 137 -25.94 -11.52 4.23
N ARG A 138 -25.32 -10.85 5.21
CA ARG A 138 -24.65 -11.49 6.35
C ARG A 138 -25.60 -12.35 7.16
N LYS A 139 -26.81 -11.85 7.43
CA LYS A 139 -27.85 -12.56 8.18
C LYS A 139 -28.26 -13.89 7.53
N ASN A 140 -28.08 -14.02 6.21
CA ASN A 140 -28.48 -15.19 5.43
C ASN A 140 -27.32 -16.10 5.03
N ASP A 141 -26.12 -15.94 5.62
CA ASP A 141 -24.95 -16.81 5.40
C ASP A 141 -24.54 -16.98 3.92
N VAL A 142 -24.60 -15.90 3.14
CA VAL A 142 -24.04 -15.85 1.77
C VAL A 142 -23.00 -14.72 1.68
N SER A 143 -22.23 -14.68 0.59
CA SER A 143 -21.24 -13.64 0.36
C SER A 143 -21.86 -12.39 -0.27
N GLY A 144 -21.23 -11.23 -0.08
CA GLY A 144 -21.61 -9.97 -0.73
C GLY A 144 -20.59 -9.59 -1.81
N ALA A 145 -21.06 -9.00 -2.91
CA ALA A 145 -20.19 -8.41 -3.93
C ALA A 145 -20.49 -6.92 -4.12
N ILE A 146 -19.48 -6.09 -3.86
CA ILE A 146 -19.58 -4.63 -3.94
C ILE A 146 -19.24 -4.19 -5.36
N PHE A 147 -20.26 -3.77 -6.11
CA PHE A 147 -20.12 -3.25 -7.46
C PHE A 147 -19.91 -1.73 -7.46
N ALA A 148 -18.91 -1.27 -8.22
CA ALA A 148 -18.60 0.14 -8.41
C ALA A 148 -18.36 0.96 -7.11
N PRO A 149 -17.52 0.50 -6.14
CA PRO A 149 -17.16 1.30 -4.97
C PRO A 149 -16.42 2.61 -5.32
N GLY A 150 -15.97 2.77 -6.57
CA GLY A 150 -15.45 4.01 -7.14
C GLY A 150 -16.41 5.20 -7.03
N TRP A 151 -17.70 4.97 -6.77
CA TRP A 151 -18.70 6.01 -6.48
C TRP A 151 -18.18 7.11 -5.54
N VAL A 152 -17.47 6.75 -4.46
CA VAL A 152 -16.95 7.72 -3.49
C VAL A 152 -16.02 8.75 -4.15
N TYR A 153 -15.14 8.28 -5.03
CA TYR A 153 -14.20 9.12 -5.77
C TYR A 153 -14.90 9.88 -6.90
N GLU A 154 -15.65 9.16 -7.73
CA GLU A 154 -16.25 9.69 -8.97
C GLU A 154 -17.31 10.75 -8.70
N SER A 155 -18.08 10.60 -7.61
CA SER A 155 -19.10 11.57 -7.19
C SER A 155 -18.55 12.71 -6.32
N LYS A 156 -17.24 12.73 -6.05
CA LYS A 156 -16.53 13.78 -5.29
C LYS A 156 -17.19 14.03 -3.92
N GLN A 157 -17.45 12.96 -3.18
CA GLN A 157 -18.08 13.06 -1.86
C GLN A 157 -17.28 14.00 -0.94
N ALA A 158 -18.00 14.88 -0.24
CA ALA A 158 -17.43 15.82 0.70
C ALA A 158 -16.90 15.14 1.98
N PRO A 159 -15.97 15.77 2.72
CA PRO A 159 -15.25 17.01 2.37
C PRO A 159 -14.12 16.80 1.35
N ASP A 160 -13.59 15.58 1.29
CA ASP A 160 -12.54 15.16 0.38
C ASP A 160 -12.58 13.62 0.22
N PHE A 161 -11.89 13.11 -0.81
CA PHE A 161 -11.89 11.67 -1.09
C PHE A 161 -11.40 10.82 0.09
N GLY A 162 -10.33 11.21 0.79
CA GLY A 162 -9.76 10.40 1.86
C GLY A 162 -10.73 10.26 3.03
N THR A 163 -11.32 11.38 3.47
CA THR A 163 -12.31 11.39 4.54
C THR A 163 -13.57 10.62 4.17
N ALA A 164 -14.10 10.84 2.95
CA ALA A 164 -15.29 10.15 2.48
C ALA A 164 -15.06 8.64 2.31
N GLN A 165 -13.90 8.24 1.78
CA GLN A 165 -13.51 6.84 1.61
C GLN A 165 -13.42 6.12 2.95
N ASN A 166 -12.73 6.71 3.93
CA ASN A 166 -12.61 6.12 5.26
C ASN A 166 -13.99 5.98 5.93
N ARG A 167 -14.84 7.00 5.83
CA ARG A 167 -16.22 6.93 6.33
C ARG A 167 -17.01 5.82 5.65
N TRP A 168 -16.92 5.69 4.33
CA TRP A 168 -17.67 4.68 3.59
C TRP A 168 -17.22 3.26 3.96
N TRP A 169 -15.91 3.00 4.02
CA TRP A 169 -15.40 1.70 4.46
C TRP A 169 -15.70 1.38 5.92
N SER A 170 -15.85 2.40 6.79
CA SER A 170 -16.30 2.16 8.17
C SER A 170 -17.73 1.62 8.25
N LEU A 171 -18.59 1.93 7.27
CA LEU A 171 -19.94 1.35 7.17
C LEU A 171 -19.85 -0.15 6.84
N VAL A 172 -18.97 -0.52 5.91
CA VAL A 172 -18.69 -1.92 5.56
C VAL A 172 -18.12 -2.66 6.76
N GLU A 173 -17.13 -2.08 7.45
CA GLU A 173 -16.52 -2.64 8.66
C GLU A 173 -17.55 -2.89 9.76
N LYS A 174 -18.47 -1.96 9.98
CA LYS A 174 -19.51 -2.10 11.02
C LYS A 174 -20.44 -3.29 10.75
N SER A 175 -20.79 -3.52 9.49
CA SER A 175 -21.69 -4.61 9.10
C SER A 175 -20.98 -5.95 8.92
N TRP A 176 -19.79 -5.95 8.33
CA TRP A 176 -19.11 -7.17 7.90
C TRP A 176 -17.91 -7.55 8.78
N GLY A 177 -17.41 -6.61 9.59
CA GLY A 177 -16.11 -6.69 10.24
C GLY A 177 -14.96 -6.46 9.27
N ILE A 178 -13.74 -6.31 9.80
CA ILE A 178 -12.51 -6.29 9.01
C ILE A 178 -11.54 -7.34 9.56
N LEU A 179 -11.14 -8.27 8.70
CA LEU A 179 -10.05 -9.21 8.95
C LEU A 179 -8.78 -8.69 8.25
N ARG A 180 -8.19 -7.60 8.77
CA ARG A 180 -6.87 -7.12 8.34
C ARG A 180 -5.81 -7.59 9.33
N LYS A 181 -5.40 -8.84 9.15
CA LYS A 181 -4.38 -9.49 9.96
C LYS A 181 -3.15 -9.75 9.10
N PHE A 182 -2.04 -9.10 9.44
CA PHE A 182 -0.79 -9.28 8.72
C PHE A 182 -0.03 -10.48 9.28
N SER A 183 0.07 -11.53 8.49
CA SER A 183 0.89 -12.71 8.78
C SER A 183 1.95 -12.85 7.70
N GLY A 184 3.16 -13.26 8.08
CA GLY A 184 4.26 -13.37 7.13
C GLY A 184 5.62 -13.58 7.81
N ALA A 185 6.63 -13.86 6.99
CA ALA A 185 8.00 -13.88 7.43
C ALA A 185 8.54 -12.45 7.62
N LEU A 186 9.47 -12.30 8.55
CA LEU A 186 10.24 -11.06 8.68
C LEU A 186 11.29 -10.99 7.56
N PRO A 187 11.65 -9.78 7.08
CA PRO A 187 11.29 -8.47 7.63
C PRO A 187 9.87 -8.02 7.27
N PHE A 188 9.25 -7.27 8.18
CA PHE A 188 8.06 -6.47 7.93
C PHE A 188 8.48 -5.01 7.76
N TYR A 189 8.01 -4.36 6.70
CA TYR A 189 8.27 -2.95 6.43
C TYR A 189 7.01 -2.23 5.96
N THR A 190 6.84 -0.99 6.42
CA THR A 190 5.85 -0.06 5.88
C THR A 190 6.33 1.37 5.99
N ASN A 191 6.11 2.14 4.92
CA ASN A 191 6.20 3.59 4.87
C ASN A 191 4.83 4.26 4.71
N PHE A 192 3.75 3.48 4.83
CA PHE A 192 2.37 3.94 4.73
C PHE A 192 1.97 4.53 3.36
N ASP A 193 2.76 4.31 2.30
CA ASP A 193 2.45 4.80 0.96
C ASP A 193 1.13 4.27 0.43
N GLN A 194 0.28 5.15 -0.09
CA GLN A 194 -0.97 4.77 -0.76
C GLN A 194 -0.80 4.54 -2.28
N GLY A 195 0.46 4.45 -2.76
CA GLY A 195 0.75 4.39 -4.19
C GLY A 195 0.39 5.70 -4.92
N ARG A 196 0.35 6.82 -4.20
CA ARG A 196 0.16 8.17 -4.72
C ARG A 196 0.66 9.18 -3.70
N GLY A 197 0.96 10.40 -4.14
CA GLY A 197 1.38 11.46 -3.24
C GLY A 197 1.59 12.80 -3.94
N TYR A 198 1.96 13.81 -3.13
CA TYR A 198 2.28 15.17 -3.58
C TYR A 198 3.79 15.47 -3.54
N HIS A 199 4.56 14.53 -3.02
CA HIS A 199 6.02 14.53 -2.98
C HIS A 199 6.51 13.08 -2.86
N ILE A 200 7.81 12.89 -3.04
CA ILE A 200 8.52 11.64 -2.75
C ILE A 200 9.74 11.97 -1.92
N SER A 201 9.94 11.20 -0.84
CA SER A 201 11.12 11.27 0.01
C SER A 201 11.87 9.94 -0.01
N VAL A 202 13.20 10.01 0.15
CA VAL A 202 14.07 8.85 0.37
C VAL A 202 14.93 9.16 1.58
N GLU A 203 14.81 8.34 2.64
CA GLU A 203 15.54 8.53 3.92
C GLU A 203 15.33 9.92 4.57
N GLY A 204 14.15 10.48 4.35
CA GLY A 204 13.69 11.78 4.83
C GLY A 204 14.00 12.94 3.90
N ASP A 205 14.87 12.75 2.90
CA ASP A 205 15.20 13.77 1.92
C ASP A 205 14.12 13.83 0.85
N ASN A 206 13.52 15.00 0.64
CA ASN A 206 12.57 15.21 -0.44
C ASN A 206 13.31 15.21 -1.78
N VAL A 207 13.06 14.17 -2.59
CA VAL A 207 13.69 13.97 -3.90
C VAL A 207 12.80 14.44 -5.05
N SER A 208 11.51 14.66 -4.82
CA SER A 208 10.56 15.19 -5.81
C SER A 208 9.36 15.85 -5.14
N ASN A 209 8.93 17.00 -5.67
CA ASN A 209 7.68 17.67 -5.31
C ASN A 209 6.57 17.47 -6.37
N ALA A 210 6.78 16.57 -7.32
CA ALA A 210 5.77 16.25 -8.31
C ALA A 210 4.64 15.42 -7.69
N THR A 211 3.41 15.67 -8.13
CA THR A 211 2.30 14.75 -7.86
C THR A 211 2.51 13.46 -8.63
N TRP A 212 2.20 12.33 -8.00
CA TRP A 212 2.44 11.01 -8.59
C TRP A 212 1.36 10.01 -8.21
N CYS A 213 1.20 9.00 -9.06
CA CYS A 213 0.34 7.84 -8.83
C CYS A 213 1.02 6.60 -9.43
N ASN A 214 1.34 5.64 -8.57
CA ASN A 214 1.84 4.31 -8.90
C ASN A 214 1.33 3.35 -7.82
N ILE A 215 0.15 2.75 -8.05
CA ILE A 215 -0.51 1.85 -7.08
C ILE A 215 0.35 0.64 -6.73
N SER A 216 1.23 0.19 -7.62
CA SER A 216 2.18 -0.88 -7.30
C SER A 216 3.15 -0.50 -6.17
N SER A 217 3.30 0.79 -5.85
CA SER A 217 4.08 1.28 -4.70
C SER A 217 3.27 1.43 -3.43
N GLN A 218 2.01 0.97 -3.39
CA GLN A 218 1.22 0.96 -2.17
C GLN A 218 1.87 0.03 -1.12
N GLY A 219 2.30 0.62 -0.01
CA GLY A 219 2.81 -0.12 1.14
C GLY A 219 1.68 -0.66 2.02
N ILE A 220 2.06 -1.49 3.00
CA ILE A 220 1.14 -2.04 4.00
C ILE A 220 0.47 -0.89 4.76
N GLN A 221 -0.86 -0.78 4.63
CA GLN A 221 -1.64 0.29 5.23
C GLN A 221 -2.04 0.00 6.68
N PRO A 222 -2.07 1.00 7.58
CA PRO A 222 -2.48 0.82 8.95
C PRO A 222 -3.99 0.53 9.07
N LEU A 223 -4.38 -0.12 10.16
CA LEU A 223 -5.76 -0.25 10.60
C LEU A 223 -6.14 0.95 11.47
N LEU A 224 -6.53 2.04 10.81
CA LEU A 224 -7.04 3.23 11.50
C LEU A 224 -8.56 3.13 11.62
N GLU A 225 -9.03 2.77 12.81
CA GLU A 225 -10.45 2.85 13.14
C GLU A 225 -10.93 4.29 12.97
N PHE A 226 -12.03 4.49 12.26
CA PHE A 226 -12.66 5.81 12.11
C PHE A 226 -13.13 6.29 13.49
N ALA A 227 -12.41 7.25 14.06
CA ALA A 227 -12.71 7.78 15.40
C ALA A 227 -13.82 8.83 15.34
N ASP A 228 -14.70 8.82 16.35
CA ASP A 228 -15.60 9.94 16.59
C ASP A 228 -14.78 11.22 16.87
N SER A 229 -15.32 12.37 16.47
CA SER A 229 -14.70 13.70 16.56
C SER A 229 -14.36 14.16 17.98
N THR A 230 -14.64 13.35 19.00
CA THR A 230 -14.40 13.61 20.43
C THR A 230 -12.97 13.29 20.88
N ASN A 231 -12.17 12.60 20.06
CA ASN A 231 -10.78 12.29 20.42
C ASN A 231 -9.89 13.53 20.33
N SER A 232 -9.06 13.75 21.36
CA SER A 232 -8.21 14.93 21.45
C SER A 232 -7.04 14.90 20.46
N VAL A 233 -6.56 13.71 20.07
CA VAL A 233 -5.54 13.51 19.02
C VAL A 233 -6.14 12.71 17.87
N GLN A 234 -6.08 13.27 16.67
CA GLN A 234 -6.50 12.64 15.43
C GLN A 234 -5.33 11.90 14.80
N LEU A 235 -5.65 10.78 14.14
CA LEU A 235 -4.70 9.94 13.44
C LEU A 235 -5.14 9.71 12.00
N LEU A 236 -4.29 10.03 11.04
CA LEU A 236 -4.59 9.87 9.63
C LEU A 236 -3.35 9.49 8.83
N VAL A 237 -3.54 8.71 7.77
CA VAL A 237 -2.51 8.53 6.73
C VAL A 237 -2.45 9.82 5.93
N ASP A 238 -1.34 10.54 6.03
CA ASP A 238 -1.15 11.85 5.40
C ASP A 238 -0.26 11.71 4.16
N LEU A 239 -0.63 12.42 3.10
CA LEU A 239 0.10 12.46 1.83
C LEU A 239 0.72 13.83 1.54
N LYS A 240 0.40 14.84 2.37
CA LYS A 240 0.84 16.23 2.22
C LYS A 240 1.95 16.57 3.20
N GLU A 241 1.88 16.02 4.41
CA GLU A 241 2.97 16.15 5.38
C GLU A 241 4.23 15.42 4.89
N ALA A 242 5.40 15.92 5.32
CA ALA A 242 6.68 15.34 4.94
C ALA A 242 6.77 13.87 5.36
N SER A 243 7.20 13.01 4.43
CA SER A 243 7.39 11.56 4.63
C SER A 243 8.86 11.23 4.86
N TYR A 244 9.13 10.04 5.40
CA TYR A 244 10.49 9.53 5.51
C TYR A 244 10.91 8.73 4.27
N SER A 245 10.02 7.88 3.77
CA SER A 245 10.21 7.16 2.52
C SER A 245 8.89 7.21 1.74
N GLY A 246 8.95 7.38 0.42
CA GLY A 246 7.75 7.51 -0.40
C GLY A 246 7.02 8.83 -0.22
N GLY A 247 5.71 8.85 -0.41
CA GLY A 247 4.83 10.02 -0.27
C GLY A 247 3.86 9.97 0.92
N GLY A 248 3.80 8.85 1.64
CA GLY A 248 2.90 8.63 2.77
C GLY A 248 3.59 8.71 4.14
N ASN A 249 2.78 8.93 5.16
CA ASN A 249 3.15 8.82 6.58
C ASN A 249 1.88 8.67 7.44
N ILE A 250 2.06 8.49 8.75
CA ILE A 250 0.97 8.66 9.71
C ILE A 250 1.18 9.95 10.50
N THR A 251 0.24 10.89 10.40
CA THR A 251 0.25 12.15 11.15
C THR A 251 -0.66 12.07 12.36
N PHE A 252 -0.12 12.49 13.51
CA PHE A 252 -0.80 12.63 14.78
C PHE A 252 -0.93 14.12 15.10
N LYS A 253 -2.15 14.64 15.17
CA LYS A 253 -2.39 16.07 15.43
C LYS A 253 -3.59 16.30 16.33
N GLY A 254 -3.49 17.28 17.23
CA GLY A 254 -4.59 17.68 18.08
C GLY A 254 -4.11 18.30 19.39
N SER A 255 -4.85 18.05 20.48
CA SER A 255 -4.49 18.46 21.84
C SER A 255 -4.23 17.27 22.73
N LEU A 256 -3.17 17.35 23.53
CA LEU A 256 -2.85 16.36 24.57
C LEU A 256 -2.41 17.11 25.83
N GLU A 257 -3.01 16.76 26.97
CA GLU A 257 -2.56 17.30 28.26
C GLU A 257 -1.25 16.64 28.70
N ARG A 258 -0.54 17.28 29.63
CA ARG A 258 0.64 16.66 30.25
C ARG A 258 0.21 15.46 31.11
N ASP A 259 1.11 14.51 31.30
CA ASP A 259 0.91 13.28 32.08
C ASP A 259 -0.20 12.32 31.56
N ILE A 260 -0.88 12.66 30.48
CA ILE A 260 -1.81 11.79 29.74
C ILE A 260 -1.09 11.27 28.49
N TYR A 261 -1.31 10.00 28.17
CA TYR A 261 -0.92 9.42 26.89
C TYR A 261 -2.15 9.07 26.07
N PHE A 262 -2.01 9.13 24.75
CA PHE A 262 -2.98 8.62 23.79
C PHE A 262 -2.39 7.38 23.11
N LYS A 263 -3.11 6.26 23.15
CA LYS A 263 -2.70 4.99 22.54
C LYS A 263 -3.72 4.61 21.45
N ARG A 264 -3.24 4.26 20.26
CA ARG A 264 -4.08 3.80 19.15
C ARG A 264 -3.43 2.64 18.42
N ARG A 265 -4.20 1.60 18.13
CA ARG A 265 -3.76 0.47 17.31
C ARG A 265 -3.51 0.95 15.88
N ILE A 266 -2.41 0.51 15.29
CA ILE A 266 -2.07 0.80 13.89
C ILE A 266 -1.90 -0.48 13.07
N PHE A 267 -1.50 -1.59 13.67
CA PHE A 267 -1.45 -2.89 13.00
C PHE A 267 -1.94 -4.01 13.91
N GLN A 268 -2.55 -5.00 13.29
CA GLN A 268 -2.81 -6.31 13.87
C GLN A 268 -2.08 -7.34 13.01
N GLY A 269 -1.30 -8.21 13.63
CA GLY A 269 -0.50 -9.19 12.92
C GLY A 269 -0.27 -10.47 13.70
N GLU A 270 0.50 -11.37 13.11
CA GLU A 270 0.98 -12.61 13.72
C GLU A 270 2.43 -12.82 13.30
N PHE A 271 3.35 -12.20 14.05
CA PHE A 271 4.78 -12.40 13.85
C PHE A 271 5.32 -13.23 15.01
N ILE A 272 5.70 -14.48 14.70
CA ILE A 272 6.25 -15.41 15.70
C ILE A 272 7.67 -14.97 16.05
N LEU A 273 7.93 -14.78 17.34
CA LEU A 273 9.27 -14.51 17.85
C LEU A 273 10.02 -15.84 17.97
N SER A 274 10.92 -16.05 17.01
CA SER A 274 11.91 -17.14 17.03
C SER A 274 13.00 -16.92 18.08
N GLU A 275 14.00 -17.80 18.16
CA GLU A 275 15.11 -17.70 19.11
C GLU A 275 15.99 -16.45 18.94
N LEU A 276 15.93 -15.79 17.78
CA LEU A 276 16.72 -14.60 17.50
C LEU A 276 16.03 -13.33 18.00
N PRO A 277 16.79 -12.35 18.55
CA PRO A 277 16.27 -11.04 18.86
C PRO A 277 15.62 -10.37 17.64
N ILE A 278 14.51 -9.68 17.88
CA ILE A 278 13.82 -8.87 16.88
C ILE A 278 14.17 -7.40 17.10
N HIS A 279 14.57 -6.75 16.01
CA HIS A 279 14.78 -5.31 15.93
C HIS A 279 13.53 -4.61 15.42
N PHE A 280 13.15 -3.55 16.12
CA PHE A 280 12.11 -2.62 15.74
C PHE A 280 12.78 -1.29 15.44
N ILE A 281 12.57 -0.79 14.23
CA ILE A 281 13.13 0.47 13.75
C ILE A 281 11.98 1.33 13.26
N TYR A 282 11.91 2.59 13.67
CA TYR A 282 10.88 3.50 13.19
C TYR A 282 11.39 4.94 13.17
N SER A 283 10.90 5.74 12.21
CA SER A 283 11.27 7.15 12.11
C SER A 283 10.16 8.06 12.61
N VAL A 284 10.54 9.06 13.41
CA VAL A 284 9.64 10.06 13.98
C VAL A 284 10.14 11.45 13.63
N LYS A 285 9.21 12.33 13.27
CA LYS A 285 9.41 13.78 13.24
C LYS A 285 8.34 14.42 14.10
N SER A 286 8.72 15.10 15.18
CA SER A 286 7.76 15.66 16.14
C SER A 286 8.15 17.06 16.58
N ASP A 287 7.15 17.77 17.12
CA ASP A 287 7.38 19.04 17.80
C ASP A 287 8.14 18.83 19.11
N SER A 288 8.84 19.86 19.57
CA SER A 288 9.65 19.83 20.79
C SER A 288 8.89 19.42 22.07
N ASN A 289 7.57 19.58 22.08
CA ASN A 289 6.68 19.27 23.20
C ASN A 289 5.91 17.95 23.01
N SER A 290 6.24 17.17 21.98
CA SER A 290 5.52 15.98 21.53
C SER A 290 6.49 14.81 21.37
N SER A 291 6.10 13.64 21.88
CA SER A 291 6.87 12.40 21.81
C SER A 291 5.99 11.26 21.34
N LEU A 292 6.52 10.45 20.43
CA LEU A 292 5.86 9.29 19.86
C LEU A 292 6.68 8.02 20.13
N GLY A 293 6.03 6.99 20.65
CA GLY A 293 6.59 5.65 20.83
C GLY A 293 5.69 4.57 20.23
N LEU A 294 6.17 3.32 20.28
CA LEU A 294 5.40 2.16 19.87
C LEU A 294 5.09 1.27 21.07
N VAL A 295 3.84 0.82 21.17
CA VAL A 295 3.42 -0.22 22.12
C VAL A 295 3.17 -1.50 21.34
N LEU A 296 3.81 -2.58 21.79
CA LEU A 296 3.80 -3.88 21.15
C LEU A 296 3.06 -4.86 22.05
N GLU A 297 1.99 -5.45 21.54
CA GLU A 297 1.22 -6.47 22.26
C GLU A 297 1.63 -7.85 21.80
N PHE A 298 1.98 -8.72 22.74
CA PHE A 298 2.41 -10.08 22.49
C PHE A 298 1.51 -11.08 23.21
N THR A 299 1.30 -12.24 22.59
CA THR A 299 0.64 -13.38 23.21
C THR A 299 1.57 -14.60 23.17
N SER A 300 1.80 -15.24 24.32
CA SER A 300 2.56 -16.50 24.37
C SER A 300 1.73 -17.68 23.86
N THR A 301 2.38 -18.81 23.57
CA THR A 301 1.70 -20.09 23.27
C THR A 301 0.77 -20.62 24.37
N ILE A 302 0.89 -20.12 25.61
CA ILE A 302 0.01 -20.45 26.75
C ILE A 302 -0.97 -19.31 27.11
N ASN A 303 -1.27 -18.42 26.14
CA ASN A 303 -2.22 -17.30 26.27
C ASN A 303 -1.88 -16.24 27.34
N LYS A 304 -0.61 -16.13 27.76
CA LYS A 304 -0.13 -14.98 28.53
C LYS A 304 0.08 -13.77 27.62
N ALA A 305 -0.57 -12.66 27.94
CA ALA A 305 -0.40 -11.38 27.27
C ALA A 305 0.78 -10.59 27.87
N MET A 306 1.53 -9.89 27.01
CA MET A 306 2.63 -9.00 27.39
C MET A 306 2.55 -7.72 26.56
N SER A 307 2.60 -6.56 27.23
CA SER A 307 2.57 -5.24 26.57
C SER A 307 3.92 -4.55 26.79
N ILE A 308 4.62 -4.22 25.70
CA ILE A 308 5.96 -3.60 25.75
C ILE A 308 5.93 -2.23 25.08
N LEU A 309 6.41 -1.22 25.80
CA LEU A 309 6.61 0.12 25.26
C LEU A 309 8.04 0.30 24.77
N LEU A 310 8.20 0.67 23.50
CA LEU A 310 9.44 1.18 22.92
C LEU A 310 9.37 2.71 22.88
N THR A 311 10.28 3.38 23.58
CA THR A 311 10.35 4.85 23.62
C THR A 311 11.75 5.32 23.99
N SER A 312 12.16 6.52 23.59
CA SER A 312 13.47 7.09 23.93
C SER A 312 13.48 7.84 25.27
N GLN A 313 12.33 8.20 25.81
CA GLN A 313 12.23 8.97 27.06
C GLN A 313 12.03 8.04 28.25
N GLY A 314 12.88 8.20 29.28
CA GLY A 314 12.68 7.56 30.58
C GLY A 314 11.39 8.07 31.22
N MET A 315 10.40 7.20 31.35
CA MET A 315 9.08 7.54 31.88
C MET A 315 8.81 6.70 33.12
N ASP A 316 9.28 7.20 34.28
CA ASP A 316 9.05 6.54 35.58
C ASP A 316 7.54 6.32 35.83
N ASN A 317 6.68 7.22 35.32
CA ASN A 317 5.21 7.16 35.45
C ASN A 317 4.50 6.15 34.53
N LEU A 318 5.16 5.61 33.50
CA LEU A 318 4.57 4.63 32.57
C LEU A 318 5.03 3.19 32.84
N SER A 319 6.09 3.02 33.62
CA SER A 319 6.62 1.71 34.00
C SER A 319 5.57 0.78 34.63
N SER A 320 4.59 1.34 35.36
CA SER A 320 3.50 0.57 35.98
C SER A 320 2.36 0.22 35.03
N LYS A 321 2.30 0.81 33.82
CA LYS A 321 1.19 0.63 32.86
C LYS A 321 1.49 -0.41 31.79
N PHE A 322 2.75 -0.76 31.59
CA PHE A 322 3.21 -1.73 30.61
C PHE A 322 3.96 -2.87 31.31
N SER A 323 3.96 -4.06 30.71
CA SER A 323 4.71 -5.20 31.26
C SER A 323 6.22 -4.93 31.26
N LYS A 324 6.71 -4.18 30.27
CA LYS A 324 8.10 -3.72 30.17
C LYS A 324 8.17 -2.42 29.38
N VAL A 325 9.10 -1.54 29.75
CA VAL A 325 9.49 -0.37 28.96
C VAL A 325 10.93 -0.58 28.52
N ILE A 326 11.19 -0.48 27.22
CA ILE A 326 12.52 -0.64 26.63
C ILE A 326 12.93 0.70 26.01
N PRO A 327 14.05 1.29 26.48
CA PRO A 327 14.57 2.51 25.89
C PRO A 327 15.04 2.25 24.45
N THR A 328 14.65 3.11 23.51
CA THR A 328 15.16 3.05 22.13
C THR A 328 16.46 3.83 22.01
N THR A 329 17.40 3.31 21.23
CA THR A 329 18.55 4.10 20.75
C THR A 329 18.05 5.09 19.70
N GLU A 330 18.48 6.36 19.80
CA GLU A 330 18.10 7.39 18.83
C GLU A 330 19.27 7.71 17.90
N HIS A 331 18.98 7.73 16.60
CA HIS A 331 19.89 8.22 15.56
C HIS A 331 19.26 9.40 14.85
N LYS A 332 20.07 10.42 14.52
CA LYS A 332 19.60 11.48 13.62
C LYS A 332 19.40 10.89 12.23
N GLY A 333 18.23 11.12 11.63
CA GLY A 333 18.00 10.78 10.23
C GLY A 333 18.89 11.62 9.31
N ASN A 334 19.01 11.17 8.06
CA ASN A 334 19.80 11.87 7.04
C ASN A 334 19.25 13.27 6.77
N ALA A 335 17.93 13.41 6.79
CA ALA A 335 17.25 14.69 6.61
C ALA A 335 16.90 15.41 7.94
N PRO A 336 16.83 16.75 7.94
CA PRO A 336 16.51 17.53 9.15
C PRO A 336 15.15 17.20 9.76
N GLY A 337 15.15 16.99 11.09
CA GLY A 337 13.94 16.81 11.91
C GLY A 337 13.49 15.35 12.07
N TRP A 338 14.05 14.42 11.30
CA TRP A 338 13.80 12.99 11.50
C TRP A 338 14.72 12.41 12.58
N VAL A 339 14.13 11.62 13.47
CA VAL A 339 14.83 10.81 14.48
C VAL A 339 14.45 9.35 14.23
N ILE A 340 15.46 8.50 14.13
CA ILE A 340 15.31 7.05 13.98
C ILE A 340 15.42 6.42 15.36
N HIS A 341 14.41 5.65 15.74
CA HIS A 341 14.33 4.94 17.00
C HIS A 341 14.56 3.46 16.76
N GLU A 342 15.47 2.87 17.53
CA GLU A 342 15.80 1.44 17.44
C GLU A 342 15.62 0.76 18.79
N GLY A 343 14.80 -0.29 18.83
CA GLY A 343 14.58 -1.14 19.99
C GLY A 343 14.82 -2.61 19.66
N THR A 344 15.31 -3.39 20.62
CA THR A 344 15.53 -4.83 20.45
C THR A 344 14.75 -5.60 21.51
N ILE A 345 14.04 -6.65 21.09
CA ILE A 345 13.25 -7.52 21.96
C ILE A 345 13.67 -8.96 21.74
N GLU A 346 13.91 -9.67 22.84
CA GLU A 346 14.17 -11.10 22.88
C GLU A 346 13.10 -11.75 23.77
N MET A 347 12.16 -12.47 23.14
CA MET A 347 11.02 -13.10 23.81
C MET A 347 10.58 -14.36 23.06
N ASN A 348 11.39 -15.41 23.18
CA ASN A 348 11.15 -16.69 22.51
C ASN A 348 9.78 -17.28 22.88
N GLY A 349 9.03 -17.75 21.88
CA GLY A 349 7.72 -18.38 22.10
C GLY A 349 6.55 -17.42 22.28
N TYR A 350 6.75 -16.12 22.00
CA TYR A 350 5.69 -15.13 21.91
C TYR A 350 5.36 -14.82 20.44
N ILE A 351 4.14 -14.34 20.22
CA ILE A 351 3.67 -13.87 18.92
C ILE A 351 3.34 -12.38 19.08
N LEU A 352 3.93 -11.52 18.25
CA LEU A 352 3.51 -10.12 18.15
C LEU A 352 2.13 -10.08 17.49
N THR A 353 1.13 -9.66 18.25
CA THR A 353 -0.27 -9.63 17.82
C THR A 353 -0.72 -8.25 17.38
N GLU A 354 -0.19 -7.18 17.99
CA GLU A 354 -0.58 -5.82 17.65
C GLU A 354 0.58 -4.84 17.80
N ILE A 355 0.57 -3.80 16.96
CA ILE A 355 1.42 -2.61 17.07
C ILE A 355 0.50 -1.41 17.27
N HIS A 356 0.77 -0.64 18.31
CA HIS A 356 0.08 0.59 18.65
C HIS A 356 1.06 1.75 18.63
N ALA A 357 0.57 2.93 18.27
CA ALA A 357 1.27 4.18 18.48
C ALA A 357 0.89 4.78 19.83
N LEU A 358 1.86 5.32 20.55
CA LEU A 358 1.67 6.00 21.83
C LEU A 358 2.17 7.45 21.74
N CYS A 359 1.24 8.39 21.84
CA CYS A 359 1.49 9.81 21.89
C CYS A 359 1.57 10.28 23.34
N GLN A 360 2.57 11.08 23.66
CA GLN A 360 2.73 11.68 24.98
C GLN A 360 3.43 13.02 24.89
N ARG A 361 3.28 13.82 25.95
CA ARG A 361 4.02 15.07 26.09
C ARG A 361 5.06 14.92 27.18
N PRO A 362 6.36 15.06 26.86
CA PRO A 362 7.41 14.88 27.85
C PRO A 362 7.39 15.99 28.91
N ASN A 363 7.69 15.62 30.15
CA ASN A 363 7.90 16.54 31.25
C ASN A 363 9.32 17.10 31.16
N ALA A 364 9.53 18.21 30.43
CA ALA A 364 10.84 18.87 30.39
C ALA A 364 10.85 20.15 31.26
N PRO A 365 11.99 20.48 31.92
CA PRO A 365 12.10 21.62 32.82
C PRO A 365 11.99 22.94 32.04
N SER A 366 11.46 23.97 32.71
CA SER A 366 11.45 25.36 32.28
C SER A 366 12.80 25.82 31.69
N ASN A 367 12.92 25.80 30.37
CA ASN A 367 13.85 26.64 29.64
C ASN A 367 13.13 27.10 28.37
N GLU A 368 12.34 28.16 28.53
CA GLU A 368 11.48 28.84 27.55
C GLU A 368 12.24 29.50 26.37
N LEU A 369 13.41 29.01 25.98
CA LEU A 369 14.28 29.65 24.98
C LEU A 369 14.44 28.87 23.67
N ARG A 370 13.43 28.07 23.30
CA ARG A 370 13.35 27.44 21.96
C ARG A 370 12.00 27.64 21.26
N GLN A 371 11.29 28.73 21.52
CA GLN A 371 10.30 29.24 20.55
C GLN A 371 11.03 29.80 19.32
N LYS A 372 11.60 28.94 18.48
CA LYS A 372 11.88 29.31 17.09
C LYS A 372 10.60 29.11 16.28
N SER A 373 9.84 30.20 16.21
CA SER A 373 8.97 30.60 15.08
C SER A 373 8.52 29.48 14.13
N ARG A 374 7.27 29.04 14.32
CA ARG A 374 6.42 28.39 13.31
C ARG A 374 6.49 29.21 12.00
N PRO A 375 6.59 28.62 10.81
CA PRO A 375 5.88 29.15 9.66
C PRO A 375 4.38 29.03 9.97
N LEU A 376 3.62 30.10 9.79
CA LEU A 376 2.18 30.12 10.04
C LEU A 376 1.51 28.92 9.33
N GLY A 377 0.77 28.10 10.09
CA GLY A 377 -0.19 27.17 9.51
C GLY A 377 -1.30 27.94 8.79
N PRO A 378 -2.10 27.29 7.92
CA PRO A 378 -3.11 27.97 7.10
C PRO A 378 -4.16 28.75 7.91
N ASP A 379 -4.31 28.49 9.22
CA ASP A 379 -5.33 29.10 10.08
C ASP A 379 -4.84 30.19 11.05
N HIS A 380 -3.59 30.69 10.95
CA HIS A 380 -3.10 31.87 11.72
C HIS A 380 -3.30 31.82 13.27
N THR A 381 -3.48 30.66 13.89
CA THR A 381 -3.71 30.55 15.35
C THR A 381 -2.42 30.43 16.16
N VAL A 382 -2.39 31.10 17.32
CA VAL A 382 -1.31 30.99 18.33
C VAL A 382 -1.28 29.56 18.86
N ALA A 383 -0.10 28.95 18.95
CA ALA A 383 0.05 27.57 19.43
C ALA A 383 -0.46 27.43 20.88
N SER A 384 -1.36 26.48 21.11
CA SER A 384 -1.89 26.18 22.44
C SER A 384 -0.84 25.47 23.29
N PRO A 385 -0.82 25.66 24.62
CA PRO A 385 -0.01 24.86 25.52
C PRO A 385 -0.34 23.37 25.50
N THR A 386 -1.45 22.94 24.87
CA THR A 386 -1.85 21.53 24.71
C THR A 386 -1.59 20.97 23.32
N ASP A 387 -1.10 21.77 22.37
CA ASP A 387 -0.89 21.32 20.99
C ASP A 387 0.06 20.13 20.94
N TYR A 388 -0.34 19.11 20.18
CA TYR A 388 0.42 17.89 19.93
C TYR A 388 0.57 17.68 18.42
N PHE A 389 1.81 17.44 17.99
CA PHE A 389 2.11 17.10 16.60
C PHE A 389 3.29 16.13 16.50
N ALA A 390 3.07 15.01 15.81
CA ALA A 390 4.10 14.05 15.45
C ALA A 390 3.77 13.35 14.14
N VAL A 391 4.80 12.91 13.42
CA VAL A 391 4.71 12.13 12.19
C VAL A 391 5.51 10.85 12.37
N LEU A 392 4.89 9.71 12.07
CA LEU A 392 5.54 8.41 11.96
C LEU A 392 5.81 8.11 10.49
N GLY A 393 7.08 8.05 10.12
CA GLY A 393 7.51 7.96 8.72
C GLY A 393 7.63 6.54 8.19
N HIS A 394 8.06 5.58 9.02
CA HIS A 394 8.09 4.16 8.67
C HIS A 394 8.13 3.28 9.92
N ILE A 395 7.87 1.98 9.74
CA ILE A 395 8.19 0.91 10.70
C ILE A 395 8.89 -0.22 9.96
N THR A 396 9.99 -0.70 10.52
CA THR A 396 10.67 -1.95 10.14
C THR A 396 10.73 -2.88 11.33
N VAL A 397 10.36 -4.15 11.12
CA VAL A 397 10.54 -5.24 12.09
C VAL A 397 11.36 -6.32 11.42
N LYS A 398 12.50 -6.70 12.00
CA LYS A 398 13.40 -7.71 11.39
C LYS A 398 14.15 -8.53 12.44
N THR A 399 14.62 -9.71 12.06
CA THR A 399 15.51 -10.51 12.91
C THR A 399 16.93 -9.95 12.90
N SER A 400 17.70 -10.18 13.96
CA SER A 400 19.08 -9.70 14.12
C SER A 400 20.07 -10.19 13.07
N ASN A 401 19.82 -11.35 12.48
CA ASN A 401 20.64 -11.92 11.41
C ASN A 401 20.21 -11.44 10.01
N TYR A 402 19.10 -10.72 9.88
CA TYR A 402 18.68 -10.21 8.58
C TYR A 402 19.57 -9.04 8.18
N GLN A 403 20.26 -9.21 7.05
CA GLN A 403 21.00 -8.16 6.37
C GLN A 403 20.59 -8.17 4.90
N PRO A 404 20.20 -7.02 4.33
CA PRO A 404 19.92 -6.94 2.90
C PRO A 404 21.23 -7.20 2.13
N ASP A 405 21.19 -8.15 1.19
CA ASP A 405 22.30 -8.41 0.29
C ASP A 405 22.07 -7.65 -1.02
N PHE A 406 22.86 -6.60 -1.25
CA PHE A 406 22.81 -5.79 -2.45
C PHE A 406 23.96 -6.18 -3.39
N PRO A 407 23.69 -6.84 -4.54
CA PRO A 407 24.73 -7.20 -5.48
C PRO A 407 25.44 -5.96 -6.02
N VAL A 408 26.76 -6.04 -6.13
CA VAL A 408 27.59 -4.97 -6.70
C VAL A 408 27.14 -4.62 -8.12
N SER A 409 27.25 -3.33 -8.48
CA SER A 409 26.87 -2.77 -9.78
C SER A 409 27.27 -3.64 -10.99
N THR A 410 28.49 -4.19 -10.98
CA THR A 410 29.05 -5.01 -12.07
C THR A 410 28.39 -6.36 -12.26
N SER A 411 27.60 -6.83 -11.29
CA SER A 411 26.82 -8.08 -11.37
C SER A 411 25.53 -7.93 -12.19
N TRP A 412 25.14 -6.70 -12.51
CA TRP A 412 23.93 -6.40 -13.27
C TRP A 412 24.24 -6.18 -14.75
N LEU A 413 23.31 -6.63 -15.59
CA LEU A 413 23.18 -6.19 -16.97
C LEU A 413 22.05 -5.17 -17.02
N VAL A 414 22.37 -3.93 -17.39
CA VAL A 414 21.39 -2.85 -17.57
C VAL A 414 21.40 -2.40 -19.03
N ASN A 415 20.25 -2.41 -19.68
CA ASN A 415 20.11 -2.12 -21.10
C ASN A 415 19.11 -0.98 -21.34
N GLY A 416 19.35 -0.19 -22.39
CA GLY A 416 18.37 0.73 -22.96
C GLY A 416 17.73 0.12 -24.21
N GLU A 417 16.40 0.10 -24.23
CA GLU A 417 15.55 -0.42 -25.29
C GLU A 417 14.61 0.69 -25.78
N TYR A 418 14.14 0.58 -27.03
CA TYR A 418 13.16 1.52 -27.62
C TYR A 418 13.58 2.99 -27.54
N ILE A 419 14.88 3.26 -27.70
CA ILE A 419 15.45 4.60 -27.59
C ILE A 419 14.97 5.46 -28.76
N ASN A 420 14.26 6.54 -28.44
CA ASN A 420 13.75 7.50 -29.40
C ASN A 420 14.20 8.91 -29.04
N TRP A 421 14.71 9.64 -30.03
CA TRP A 421 15.16 11.02 -29.88
C TRP A 421 14.34 11.94 -30.78
N LYS A 422 13.90 13.07 -30.24
CA LYS A 422 13.26 14.16 -30.99
C LYS A 422 13.98 15.48 -30.69
N SER A 423 13.84 16.46 -31.59
CA SER A 423 14.32 17.82 -31.34
C SER A 423 13.43 18.50 -30.32
N GLY A 424 14.04 19.14 -29.31
CA GLY A 424 13.37 19.96 -28.31
C GLY A 424 13.56 21.47 -28.56
N PRO A 425 12.96 22.31 -27.71
CA PRO A 425 13.12 23.76 -27.79
C PRO A 425 14.56 24.20 -27.51
N GLN A 426 14.99 25.34 -28.08
CA GLN A 426 16.28 25.97 -27.76
C GLN A 426 17.51 25.05 -27.91
N GLY A 427 17.43 24.08 -28.82
CA GLY A 427 18.52 23.12 -29.09
C GLY A 427 18.59 21.94 -28.12
N SER A 428 17.63 21.81 -27.19
CA SER A 428 17.50 20.63 -26.34
C SER A 428 17.08 19.40 -27.18
N ARG A 429 17.22 18.23 -26.59
CA ARG A 429 16.76 16.96 -27.17
C ARG A 429 15.71 16.35 -26.25
N ILE A 430 14.72 15.67 -26.83
CA ILE A 430 13.70 14.96 -26.07
C ILE A 430 13.96 13.46 -26.23
N LEU A 431 14.16 12.77 -25.11
CA LEU A 431 14.44 11.34 -25.05
C LEU A 431 13.20 10.56 -24.58
N SER A 432 12.92 9.44 -25.22
CA SER A 432 12.12 8.37 -24.63
C SER A 432 12.89 7.06 -24.68
N VAL A 433 12.92 6.32 -23.57
CA VAL A 433 13.71 5.10 -23.43
C VAL A 433 13.08 4.16 -22.41
N LYS A 434 13.10 2.86 -22.71
CA LYS A 434 12.85 1.82 -21.71
C LYS A 434 14.19 1.34 -21.19
N ILE A 435 14.36 1.31 -19.89
CA ILE A 435 15.55 0.79 -19.23
C ILE A 435 15.16 -0.55 -18.59
N SER A 436 15.93 -1.60 -18.82
CA SER A 436 15.72 -2.93 -18.23
C SER A 436 16.98 -3.39 -17.51
N TRP A 437 16.83 -4.12 -16.41
CA TRP A 437 17.96 -4.64 -15.64
C TRP A 437 17.74 -6.07 -15.18
N LYS A 438 18.79 -6.88 -15.20
CA LYS A 438 18.78 -8.25 -14.65
C LYS A 438 20.16 -8.62 -14.14
N LEU A 439 20.24 -9.57 -13.20
CA LEU A 439 21.52 -10.13 -12.78
C LEU A 439 22.13 -10.99 -13.89
N LYS A 440 23.46 -10.94 -14.01
CA LYS A 440 24.23 -11.75 -14.99
C LYS A 440 24.23 -13.23 -14.63
N GLU A 441 24.42 -13.53 -13.35
CA GLU A 441 24.44 -14.87 -12.78
C GLU A 441 23.62 -14.88 -11.49
N GLY A 442 22.82 -15.93 -11.27
CA GLY A 442 22.06 -16.11 -10.04
C GLY A 442 20.58 -16.39 -10.24
N LYS A 443 19.97 -16.95 -9.18
CA LYS A 443 18.51 -17.10 -9.04
C LYS A 443 17.83 -15.73 -9.23
N ASN A 444 16.54 -15.72 -9.58
CA ASN A 444 15.70 -14.51 -9.61
C ASN A 444 15.78 -13.78 -8.25
N PHE A 445 16.74 -12.87 -8.09
CA PHE A 445 16.89 -12.04 -6.90
C PHE A 445 15.86 -10.94 -7.02
N VAL A 446 14.83 -11.02 -6.19
CA VAL A 446 13.70 -10.10 -6.22
C VAL A 446 13.92 -9.06 -5.15
N PHE A 447 13.97 -7.80 -5.56
CA PHE A 447 13.84 -6.68 -4.65
C PHE A 447 12.39 -6.19 -4.70
N PRO A 448 11.82 -5.69 -3.60
CA PRO A 448 10.47 -5.15 -3.60
C PRO A 448 10.33 -4.03 -4.63
N HIS A 449 11.31 -3.13 -4.72
CA HIS A 449 11.26 -2.02 -5.67
C HIS A 449 12.64 -1.44 -5.97
N TYR A 450 12.66 -0.51 -6.93
CA TYR A 450 13.85 0.19 -7.41
C TYR A 450 13.54 1.68 -7.56
N ASN A 451 14.36 2.54 -6.95
CA ASN A 451 14.33 3.97 -7.23
C ASN A 451 15.18 4.27 -8.47
N VAL A 452 14.63 5.04 -9.41
CA VAL A 452 15.29 5.36 -10.68
C VAL A 452 15.66 6.83 -10.69
N TYR A 453 16.94 7.09 -10.97
CA TYR A 453 17.50 8.44 -11.07
C TYR A 453 18.14 8.64 -12.45
N VAL A 454 18.31 9.90 -12.84
CA VAL A 454 19.15 10.29 -13.98
C VAL A 454 20.15 11.36 -13.56
N GLU A 455 21.36 11.25 -14.09
CA GLU A 455 22.42 12.23 -13.93
C GLU A 455 22.87 12.70 -15.32
N ASN A 456 22.80 14.02 -15.55
CA ASN A 456 23.25 14.65 -16.78
C ASN A 456 24.77 14.87 -16.72
N LEU A 457 25.53 14.18 -17.57
CA LEU A 457 26.98 14.34 -17.66
C LEU A 457 27.30 15.42 -18.69
N PRO A 458 28.04 16.49 -18.35
CA PRO A 458 28.32 17.59 -19.27
C PRO A 458 29.33 17.19 -20.36
N LYS A 459 29.35 17.93 -21.46
CA LYS A 459 30.48 17.94 -22.40
C LYS A 459 31.69 18.53 -21.69
N LEU A 460 32.83 17.83 -21.71
CA LEU A 460 34.08 18.38 -21.17
C LEU A 460 34.42 19.66 -21.94
N ALA A 461 34.55 20.78 -21.23
CA ALA A 461 35.11 21.99 -21.80
C ALA A 461 36.63 21.83 -21.93
N ASP A 462 37.20 22.22 -23.06
CA ASP A 462 38.65 22.38 -23.19
C ASP A 462 39.14 23.39 -22.14
N GLY A 463 39.82 22.89 -21.11
CA GLY A 463 40.68 23.67 -20.22
C GLY A 463 39.99 24.61 -19.23
N ASN A 464 39.43 24.09 -18.14
CA ASN A 464 39.59 24.73 -16.82
C ASN A 464 39.34 23.74 -15.66
N PRO A 465 40.35 23.36 -14.86
CA PRO A 465 40.22 22.32 -13.82
C PRO A 465 39.41 22.74 -12.58
N ASN A 466 38.99 24.01 -12.47
CA ASN A 466 38.47 24.60 -11.23
C ASN A 466 36.96 24.84 -11.19
N THR A 467 36.20 24.47 -12.22
CA THR A 467 34.73 24.46 -12.14
C THR A 467 34.25 23.08 -11.72
N THR A 468 34.09 22.87 -10.41
CA THR A 468 33.38 21.72 -9.86
C THR A 468 31.90 21.81 -10.26
N VAL A 469 31.56 21.30 -11.44
CA VAL A 469 30.14 21.18 -11.84
C VAL A 469 29.53 20.16 -10.89
N LYS A 470 28.68 20.62 -9.97
CA LYS A 470 27.94 19.75 -9.05
C LYS A 470 26.98 18.92 -9.90
N LEU A 471 27.31 17.65 -10.12
CA LEU A 471 26.42 16.69 -10.78
C LEU A 471 25.19 16.52 -9.88
N VAL A 472 24.02 16.90 -10.40
CA VAL A 472 22.74 16.76 -9.71
C VAL A 472 22.07 15.50 -10.23
N LYS A 473 21.75 14.59 -9.31
CA LYS A 473 20.94 13.41 -9.60
C LYS A 473 19.47 13.82 -9.50
N GLU A 474 18.74 13.66 -10.59
CA GLU A 474 17.31 13.89 -10.66
C GLU A 474 16.57 12.57 -10.42
N TYR A 475 15.54 12.61 -9.58
CA TYR A 475 14.69 11.45 -9.32
C TYR A 475 13.62 11.32 -10.39
N LEU A 476 13.51 10.14 -11.01
CA LEU A 476 12.55 9.87 -12.08
C LEU A 476 11.31 9.10 -11.61
N GLY A 477 11.44 8.20 -10.65
CA GLY A 477 10.31 7.39 -10.17
C GLY A 477 10.71 6.07 -9.51
N VAL A 478 9.69 5.28 -9.17
CA VAL A 478 9.83 3.92 -8.61
C VAL A 478 9.42 2.88 -9.64
N ALA A 479 10.20 1.81 -9.78
CA ALA A 479 9.81 0.59 -10.47
C ALA A 479 9.57 -0.55 -9.47
N GLN A 480 8.49 -1.30 -9.65
CA GLN A 480 8.17 -2.53 -8.89
C GLN A 480 8.47 -3.79 -9.73
N VAL A 481 9.09 -3.58 -10.88
CA VAL A 481 9.50 -4.59 -11.85
C VAL A 481 10.89 -4.22 -12.37
N ASN A 482 11.55 -5.14 -13.06
CA ASN A 482 12.90 -5.01 -13.58
C ASN A 482 13.04 -4.11 -14.83
N CYS A 483 12.14 -3.15 -15.00
CA CYS A 483 12.22 -2.16 -16.06
C CYS A 483 11.52 -0.85 -15.68
N PHE A 484 11.94 0.24 -16.31
CA PHE A 484 11.35 1.57 -16.16
C PHE A 484 11.29 2.27 -17.51
N TYR A 485 10.17 2.91 -17.83
CA TYR A 485 10.02 3.69 -19.05
C TYR A 485 10.11 5.18 -18.73
N VAL A 486 11.05 5.85 -19.37
CA VAL A 486 11.21 7.30 -19.33
C VAL A 486 10.56 7.86 -20.58
N SER A 487 9.55 8.71 -20.38
CA SER A 487 8.83 9.37 -21.47
C SER A 487 9.24 10.83 -21.57
N GLU A 488 9.56 11.24 -22.79
CA GLU A 488 9.78 12.65 -23.16
C GLU A 488 10.69 13.47 -22.20
N LEU A 489 11.77 12.85 -21.72
CA LEU A 489 12.78 13.53 -20.90
C LEU A 489 13.49 14.60 -21.74
N GLU A 490 13.42 15.85 -21.29
CA GLU A 490 14.17 16.95 -21.90
C GLU A 490 15.64 16.90 -21.46
N VAL A 491 16.54 16.93 -22.44
CA VAL A 491 17.98 16.79 -22.26
C VAL A 491 18.66 18.08 -22.73
N PRO A 492 19.34 18.81 -21.82
CA PRO A 492 20.00 20.07 -22.16
C PRO A 492 21.11 19.92 -23.23
N PRO A 493 21.34 20.93 -24.10
CA PRO A 493 22.35 20.87 -25.16
C PRO A 493 23.80 20.66 -24.67
N SER A 494 24.07 21.05 -23.41
CA SER A 494 25.36 20.90 -22.74
C SER A 494 25.66 19.47 -22.28
N THR A 495 24.68 18.57 -22.34
CA THR A 495 24.81 17.17 -21.91
C THR A 495 25.53 16.35 -22.98
N SER A 496 26.56 15.60 -22.58
CA SER A 496 27.26 14.62 -23.42
C SER A 496 26.61 13.25 -23.34
N SER A 497 26.26 12.81 -22.13
CA SER A 497 25.63 11.53 -21.86
C SER A 497 24.71 11.59 -20.64
N LEU A 498 23.79 10.64 -20.56
CA LEU A 498 22.86 10.45 -19.47
C LEU A 498 23.24 9.18 -18.72
N LYS A 499 23.36 9.27 -17.39
CA LYS A 499 23.55 8.10 -16.53
C LYS A 499 22.27 7.81 -15.76
N PHE A 500 21.58 6.75 -16.14
CA PHE A 500 20.41 6.26 -15.42
C PHE A 500 20.83 5.31 -14.31
N ILE A 501 20.55 5.65 -13.06
CA ILE A 501 20.97 4.90 -11.86
C ILE A 501 19.77 4.17 -11.29
N ILE A 502 19.91 2.87 -11.05
CA ILE A 502 18.85 2.00 -10.54
C ILE A 502 19.21 1.61 -9.11
N GLN A 503 18.68 2.35 -8.13
CA GLN A 503 18.92 2.06 -6.72
C GLN A 503 18.01 0.92 -6.26
N LEU A 504 18.62 -0.10 -5.66
CA LEU A 504 17.92 -1.25 -5.12
C LEU A 504 17.41 -0.96 -3.71
N CYS A 505 16.19 -1.37 -3.43
CA CYS A 505 15.55 -1.17 -2.13
C CYS A 505 15.20 -2.53 -1.53
N GLY A 506 15.63 -2.80 -0.29
CA GLY A 506 15.42 -4.08 0.41
C GLY A 506 14.03 -4.22 1.03
N PHE A 507 13.64 -5.45 1.38
CA PHE A 507 12.35 -5.74 2.04
C PHE A 507 12.20 -5.13 3.44
N ASP A 508 13.28 -4.69 4.07
CA ASP A 508 13.27 -4.00 5.35
C ASP A 508 13.27 -2.46 5.22
N GLY A 509 13.15 -1.94 3.99
CA GLY A 509 13.14 -0.51 3.68
C GLY A 509 14.51 0.13 3.50
N THR A 510 15.59 -0.64 3.61
CA THR A 510 16.96 -0.15 3.37
C THR A 510 17.18 0.12 1.88
N ASN A 511 17.96 1.16 1.57
CA ASN A 511 18.33 1.46 0.19
C ASN A 511 19.82 1.18 -0.02
N GLN A 512 20.17 0.62 -1.19
CA GLN A 512 21.55 0.53 -1.62
C GLN A 512 22.16 1.93 -1.73
N ASN A 513 23.45 2.04 -1.44
CA ASN A 513 24.18 3.27 -1.72
C ASN A 513 24.10 3.64 -3.21
N LEU A 514 23.63 4.85 -3.53
CA LEU A 514 23.47 5.33 -4.91
C LEU A 514 24.74 5.26 -5.77
N GLY A 515 25.92 5.37 -5.15
CA GLY A 515 27.21 5.27 -5.86
C GLY A 515 27.57 3.83 -6.26
N GLU A 516 27.01 2.83 -5.58
CA GLU A 516 27.25 1.40 -5.81
C GLU A 516 26.14 0.75 -6.66
N SER A 517 25.10 1.51 -6.98
CA SER A 517 23.96 1.06 -7.76
C SER A 517 24.32 0.70 -9.21
N PRO A 518 23.64 -0.28 -9.82
CA PRO A 518 23.70 -0.52 -11.25
C PRO A 518 23.19 0.68 -12.05
N TYR A 519 23.75 0.88 -13.23
CA TYR A 519 23.41 2.02 -14.08
C TYR A 519 23.48 1.67 -15.57
N TYR A 520 22.79 2.47 -16.37
CA TYR A 520 22.90 2.49 -17.83
C TYR A 520 23.34 3.88 -18.27
N GLN A 521 24.41 3.95 -19.06
CA GLN A 521 24.90 5.20 -19.64
C GLN A 521 24.49 5.27 -21.12
N LEU A 522 23.83 6.36 -21.50
CA LEU A 522 23.37 6.64 -22.84
C LEU A 522 24.06 7.91 -23.38
N GLU A 523 24.86 7.74 -24.42
CA GLU A 523 25.44 8.86 -25.15
C GLU A 523 24.37 9.63 -25.93
N VAL A 524 24.43 10.96 -25.87
CA VAL A 524 23.54 11.83 -26.65
C VAL A 524 24.01 11.82 -28.11
N LYS A 525 23.22 11.21 -29.01
CA LYS A 525 23.58 11.11 -30.44
C LYS A 525 23.47 12.48 -31.14
N GLY A 526 24.57 12.91 -31.77
CA GLY A 526 24.60 13.97 -32.79
C GLY A 526 24.49 15.40 -32.24
N LEU A 527 25.59 16.15 -32.38
CA LEU A 527 25.51 17.56 -32.82
C LEU A 527 25.34 17.56 -34.33
#